data_AF-A0A528AYK6-F1
#
_entry.id   AF-A0A528AYK6-F1
#
_cell.length_a   1.000
_cell.length_b   1.000
_cell.length_c   1.000
_cell.angle_alpha   90.00
_cell.angle_beta   90.00
_cell.angle_gamma   90.00
#
_symmetry.space_group_name_H-M   'P 1'
#
loop_
_entity.id
_entity.type
_entity.pdbx_description
1 polymer ?
#
loop_
_entity_poly.entity_id
_entity_poly.type
_entity_poly.pdbx_seq_one_letter_code
_entity_poly.pdbx_strand_id
1 'polypeptide(L)' 'MLLQRFLIRLLTMAITLLGVAVVVFVVIRIAPGDPVAMMLPPGATDADIARLRALYGLDKTIVQQFFI' A
#
# COMPACT_ATOMS: atom_id res chain seq x y z
N MET A 1 -29.37 -22.34 -4.96
CA MET A 1 -29.59 -21.40 -3.82
C MET A 1 -28.37 -21.26 -2.90
N LEU A 2 -27.75 -22.36 -2.42
CA LEU A 2 -26.57 -22.29 -1.53
C LEU A 2 -25.34 -21.64 -2.19
N LEU A 3 -25.03 -22.01 -3.44
CA LEU A 3 -23.91 -21.44 -4.21
C LEU A 3 -24.03 -19.91 -4.37
N GLN A 4 -25.23 -19.42 -4.71
CA GLN A 4 -25.48 -17.99 -4.85
C GLN A 4 -25.25 -17.24 -3.53
N ARG A 5 -25.68 -17.79 -2.40
CA ARG A 5 -25.43 -17.19 -1.07
C ARG A 5 -23.95 -17.18 -0.71
N PHE A 6 -23.22 -18.23 -1.07
CA PHE A 6 -21.77 -18.31 -0.87
C PHE A 6 -21.03 -17.25 -1.70
N LEU A 7 -21.37 -17.11 -2.98
CA LEU A 7 -20.77 -16.11 -3.87
C LEU A 7 -21.05 -14.69 -3.40
N ILE A 8 -22.27 -14.39 -2.95
CA ILE A 8 -22.60 -13.07 -2.39
C ILE A 8 -21.75 -12.78 -1.16
N ARG A 9 -21.60 -13.73 -0.22
CA ARG A 9 -20.75 -13.55 0.96
C ARG A 9 -19.29 -13.32 0.60
N LEU A 10 -18.77 -14.07 -0.36
CA LEU A 10 -17.40 -13.91 -0.84
C LEU A 10 -17.19 -12.52 -1.47
N LEU A 11 -18.15 -12.07 -2.29
CA LEU A 11 -18.11 -10.73 -2.89
C LEU A 11 -18.17 -9.63 -1.82
N THR A 12 -19.06 -9.76 -0.83
CA THR A 12 -19.15 -8.79 0.26
C THR A 12 -17.86 -8.75 1.08
N MET A 13 -17.26 -9.90 1.38
CA MET A 13 -15.97 -9.98 2.05
C MET A 13 -14.86 -9.30 1.22
N ALA A 14 -14.78 -9.60 -0.08
CA ALA A 14 -13.80 -9.01 -0.97
C ALA A 14 -13.93 -7.47 -1.04
N ILE A 15 -15.17 -6.96 -1.12
CA ILE A 15 -15.44 -5.52 -1.12
C ILE A 15 -15.00 -4.88 0.19
N THR A 16 -15.32 -5.50 1.34
CA THR A 16 -14.91 -4.98 2.65
C THR A 16 -13.38 -4.94 2.77
N LEU A 17 -12.69 -6.01 2.38
CA LEU A 17 -11.23 -6.06 2.40
C LEU A 17 -10.61 -5.02 1.46
N LEU A 18 -11.16 -4.85 0.27
CA LEU A 18 -10.72 -3.83 -0.68
C LEU A 18 -10.91 -2.41 -0.09
N GLY A 19 -12.05 -2.15 0.54
CA GLY A 19 -12.32 -0.87 1.21
C GLY A 19 -11.30 -0.59 2.32
N VAL A 20 -11.01 -1.57 3.17
CA VAL A 20 -9.99 -1.45 4.22
C VAL A 20 -8.60 -1.21 3.61
N ALA A 21 -8.22 -1.96 2.57
CA ALA A 21 -6.94 -1.79 1.90
C ALA A 21 -6.78 -0.38 1.30
N VAL A 22 -7.81 0.15 0.64
CA VAL A 22 -7.82 1.52 0.11
C VAL A 22 -7.67 2.55 1.24
N VAL A 23 -8.41 2.39 2.34
CA VAL A 23 -8.33 3.32 3.48
C VAL A 23 -6.92 3.31 4.07
N VAL A 24 -6.36 2.13 4.34
CA VAL A 24 -5.00 1.99 4.89
C VAL A 24 -3.96 2.61 3.96
N PHE A 25 -4.04 2.33 2.66
CA PHE A 25 -3.14 2.89 1.65
C PHE A 25 -3.17 4.42 1.64
N VAL A 26 -4.36 5.01 1.67
CA VAL A 26 -4.55 6.47 1.70
C VAL A 26 -4.01 7.07 3.00
N VAL A 27 -4.31 6.46 4.14
CA VAL A 27 -3.85 6.94 5.46
C VAL A 27 -2.33 6.96 5.54
N ILE A 28 -1.65 5.90 5.10
CA ILE A 28 -0.18 5.84 5.09
C ILE A 28 0.41 6.93 4.19
N ARG A 29 -0.21 7.21 3.04
CA ARG A 29 0.26 8.25 2.10
C ARG A 29 0.03 9.68 2.56
N ILE A 30 -1.01 9.92 3.36
CA ILE A 30 -1.31 11.25 3.92
C ILE A 30 -0.61 11.47 5.26
N ALA A 31 -0.18 10.39 5.92
CA ALA A 31 0.54 10.47 7.18
C ALA A 31 1.77 11.39 7.04
N PRO A 32 1.97 12.32 7.99
CA PRO A 32 3.10 13.23 7.94
C PRO A 32 4.40 12.47 8.21
N GLY A 33 5.41 12.72 7.38
CA GLY A 33 6.72 12.08 7.46
C GLY A 33 7.01 11.17 6.26
N ASP A 34 8.29 11.01 5.95
CA ASP A 34 8.74 10.13 4.87
C ASP A 34 9.12 8.76 5.45
N PRO A 35 8.31 7.70 5.22
CA PRO A 35 8.57 6.38 5.81
C PRO A 35 9.93 5.81 5.36
N VAL A 36 10.38 6.16 4.16
CA VAL A 36 11.68 5.72 3.65
C VAL A 36 12.82 6.34 4.43
N ALA A 37 12.73 7.65 4.70
CA ALA A 37 13.74 8.35 5.51
C ALA A 37 13.77 7.82 6.96
N MET A 38 12.64 7.34 7.50
CA MET A 38 12.58 6.75 8.84
C MET A 38 13.15 5.33 8.92
N MET A 39 13.21 4.61 7.80
CA MET A 39 13.76 3.25 7.72
C MET A 39 15.29 3.25 7.60
N LEU A 40 15.89 4.35 7.15
CA LEU A 40 17.32 4.45 6.91
C LEU A 40 18.07 4.94 8.15
N PRO A 41 19.32 4.46 8.36
CA PRO A 41 20.14 4.94 9.45
C PRO A 41 20.53 6.43 9.25
N PRO A 42 20.81 7.17 10.34
CA PRO A 42 21.32 8.53 10.24
C PRO A 42 22.61 8.56 9.40
N GLY A 43 22.65 9.42 8.39
CA GLY A 43 23.80 9.53 7.48
C GLY A 43 23.71 8.67 6.20
N ALA A 44 22.58 8.00 5.95
CA ALA A 44 22.31 7.39 4.65
C ALA A 44 22.40 8.44 3.52
N THR A 45 22.97 8.01 2.38
CA THR A 45 23.15 8.90 1.23
C THR A 45 21.85 9.04 0.43
N ASP A 46 21.74 10.08 -0.40
CA ASP A 46 20.59 10.24 -1.31
C ASP A 46 20.42 9.04 -2.26
N ALA A 47 21.52 8.37 -2.61
CA ALA A 47 21.50 7.17 -3.43
C ALA A 47 20.86 5.98 -2.69
N ASP A 48 21.09 5.85 -1.38
CA ASP A 48 20.47 4.81 -0.55
C ASP A 48 18.96 5.05 -0.43
N ILE A 49 18.56 6.32 -0.26
CA ILE A 49 17.16 6.72 -0.24
C ILE A 49 16.48 6.40 -1.57
N ALA A 50 17.08 6.77 -2.70
CA ALA A 50 16.54 6.50 -4.03
C ALA A 50 16.42 4.99 -4.30
N ARG A 51 17.44 4.21 -3.91
CA ARG A 51 17.42 2.75 -4.02
C ARG A 51 16.28 2.16 -3.19
N LEU A 52 16.10 2.62 -1.96
CA LEU A 52 15.05 2.12 -1.08
C LEU A 52 13.65 2.50 -1.59
N ARG A 53 13.48 3.71 -2.13
CA ARG A 53 12.25 4.12 -2.82
C ARG A 53 11.90 3.21 -3.98
N ALA A 54 12.86 2.88 -4.82
CA ALA A 54 12.66 1.97 -5.95
C ALA A 54 12.32 0.54 -5.50
N LEU A 55 12.96 0.06 -4.42
CA LEU A 55 12.66 -1.25 -3.83
C LEU A 55 11.22 -1.36 -3.33
N TYR A 56 10.68 -0.29 -2.72
CA TYR A 56 9.28 -0.22 -2.28
C TYR A 56 8.32 0.26 -3.38
N GLY A 57 8.80 0.50 -4.61
CA GLY A 57 7.97 0.95 -5.73
C GLY A 57 7.40 2.37 -5.58
N LEU A 58 7.96 3.19 -4.69
CA LEU A 58 7.50 4.55 -4.40
C LEU A 58 7.81 5.55 -5.53
N ASP A 59 8.63 5.13 -6.49
CA ASP A 59 8.92 5.79 -7.77
C ASP A 59 7.83 5.57 -8.83
N LYS A 60 6.90 4.63 -8.59
CA LYS A 60 5.84 4.27 -9.54
C LYS A 60 4.59 5.11 -9.38
N THR A 61 3.67 4.99 -10.33
CA THR A 61 2.35 5.65 -10.24
C THR A 61 1.56 5.15 -9.03
N ILE A 62 0.64 5.98 -8.52
CA ILE A 62 -0.17 5.67 -7.34
C ILE A 62 -0.95 4.35 -7.51
N VAL A 63 -1.46 4.10 -8.72
CA VAL A 63 -2.18 2.87 -9.04
C VAL A 63 -1.25 1.67 -8.92
N GLN A 64 -0.02 1.76 -9.42
CA GLN A 64 0.96 0.68 -9.29
C GLN A 64 1.38 0.46 -7.84
N GLN A 65 1.58 1.53 -7.06
CA GLN A 65 1.91 1.43 -5.63
C GLN A 65 0.82 0.70 -4.82
N PHE A 66 -0.45 0.80 -5.23
CA PHE A 66 -1.53 0.10 -4.55
C PHE A 66 -1.49 -1.43 -4.70
N PHE A 67 -0.81 -1.95 -5.73
CA PHE A 67 -0.75 -3.39 -6.04
C PHE A 67 0.61 -4.04 -5.75
N ILE A 68 1.58 -3.31 -5.19
CA ILE A 68 2.90 -3.80 -4.77
C ILE A 68 2.86 -4.12 -3.29
#